data_AF-A0AAV6YG46-F1
#
_entry.id   AF-A0AAV6YG46-F1
#
_cell.length_a   1.000
_cell.length_b   1.000
_cell.length_c   1.000
_cell.angle_alpha   90.00
_cell.angle_beta   90.00
_cell.angle_gamma   90.00
#
_symmetry.space_group_name_H-M   'P 1'
#
loop_
_entity.id
_entity.type
_entity.pdbx_description
1 polymer ?
#
loop_
_entity_poly.entity_id
_entity_poly.type
_entity_poly.pdbx_seq_one_letter_code
_entity_poly.pdbx_strand_id
1 'polypeptide(L)'
;SCRKHIIGIFSKSPEYSFLWLKSVLTSAENFKNLVQDVRLFHSVKGQKTLREISQCTIMILYHTKKHGEAKVTDVVGAPYTEELRYISKAVGQEKTIVVIDDMEKNRSAEKMKILKEQPSIQRLARDLFLFGRKEKDQTMERQRLEEKLGTFSASITRT
;
A
#
# COMPACT_ATOMS: atom_id res chain seq x y z
N SER A 1 -6.60 7.53 -23.75
CA SER A 1 -7.55 7.23 -22.65
C SER A 1 -6.73 6.88 -21.42
N CYS A 2 -6.80 7.68 -20.33
CA CYS A 2 -6.13 7.32 -19.08
C CYS A 2 -6.80 6.07 -18.50
N ARG A 3 -6.06 4.96 -18.44
CA ARG A 3 -6.58 3.70 -17.87
C ARG A 3 -6.73 3.88 -16.36
N LYS A 4 -7.95 3.77 -15.86
CA LYS A 4 -8.24 3.80 -14.42
C LYS A 4 -7.67 2.55 -13.73
N HIS A 5 -7.29 2.70 -12.48
CA HIS A 5 -6.67 1.69 -11.65
C HIS A 5 -7.70 0.87 -10.88
N ILE A 6 -7.53 -0.45 -10.88
CA ILE A 6 -8.10 -1.32 -9.84
C ILE A 6 -7.06 -1.41 -8.75
N ILE A 7 -7.37 -0.90 -7.56
CA ILE A 7 -6.46 -0.88 -6.42
C ILE A 7 -6.86 -1.98 -5.44
N GLY A 8 -5.95 -2.91 -5.17
CA GLY A 8 -6.13 -3.89 -4.12
C GLY A 8 -5.49 -3.41 -2.81
N ILE A 9 -6.21 -3.50 -1.70
CA ILE A 9 -5.66 -3.29 -0.35
C ILE A 9 -5.60 -4.65 0.33
N PHE A 10 -4.39 -5.10 0.63
CA PHE A 10 -4.14 -6.26 1.47
C PHE A 10 -3.86 -5.82 2.90
N SER A 11 -4.53 -6.44 3.88
CA SER A 11 -4.27 -6.19 5.30
C SER A 11 -4.69 -7.39 6.15
N LYS A 12 -3.94 -7.69 7.22
CA LYS A 12 -4.40 -8.61 8.28
C LYS A 12 -5.21 -7.90 9.37
N SER A 13 -5.21 -6.57 9.37
CA SER A 13 -5.99 -5.77 10.31
C SER A 13 -7.45 -5.67 9.86
N PRO A 14 -8.40 -5.46 10.80
CA PRO A 14 -9.80 -5.24 10.44
C PRO A 14 -9.99 -4.02 9.54
N GLU A 15 -10.98 -4.08 8.64
CA GLU A 15 -11.27 -3.02 7.66
C GLU A 15 -11.40 -1.62 8.27
N TYR A 16 -12.00 -1.51 9.46
CA TYR A 16 -12.15 -0.23 10.15
C TYR A 16 -10.82 0.51 10.38
N SER A 17 -9.68 -0.20 10.40
CA SER A 17 -8.35 0.39 10.62
C SER A 17 -7.92 1.26 9.44
N PHE A 18 -8.34 0.91 8.22
CA PHE A 18 -7.95 1.57 6.97
C PHE A 18 -9.13 2.13 6.17
N LEU A 19 -10.30 2.31 6.79
CA LEU A 19 -11.45 2.97 6.15
C LEU A 19 -11.08 4.35 5.61
N TRP A 20 -10.21 5.09 6.30
CA TRP A 20 -9.72 6.38 5.83
C TRP A 20 -8.99 6.26 4.49
N LEU A 21 -8.14 5.24 4.31
CA LEU A 21 -7.39 5.02 3.08
C LEU A 21 -8.33 4.66 1.94
N LYS A 22 -9.30 3.76 2.21
CA LYS A 22 -10.36 3.41 1.27
C LYS A 22 -11.16 4.65 0.86
N SER A 23 -11.59 5.46 1.82
CA SER A 23 -12.34 6.70 1.58
C SER A 23 -11.56 7.70 0.74
N VAL A 24 -10.26 7.89 1.02
CA VAL A 24 -9.39 8.75 0.21
C VAL A 24 -9.36 8.25 -1.24
N LEU A 25 -9.08 6.96 -1.46
CA LEU A 25 -8.98 6.37 -2.81
C LEU A 25 -10.29 6.42 -3.60
N THR A 26 -11.45 6.40 -2.94
CA THR A 26 -12.75 6.43 -3.62
C THR A 26 -13.35 7.82 -3.79
N SER A 27 -13.06 8.73 -2.86
CA SER A 27 -13.84 9.96 -2.70
C SER A 27 -13.04 11.25 -2.95
N ALA A 28 -11.70 11.21 -2.93
CA ALA A 28 -10.95 12.42 -3.24
C ALA A 28 -11.02 12.75 -4.74
N GLU A 29 -11.16 14.04 -5.05
CA GLU A 29 -11.44 14.52 -6.40
C GLU A 29 -10.35 14.16 -7.41
N ASN A 30 -9.09 14.16 -6.95
CA ASN A 30 -7.92 13.70 -7.70
C ASN A 30 -7.90 12.18 -7.96
N PHE A 31 -8.58 11.36 -7.16
CA PHE A 31 -8.67 9.92 -7.37
C PHE A 31 -9.88 9.48 -8.18
N LYS A 32 -10.96 10.25 -8.22
CA LYS A 32 -12.21 9.90 -8.93
C LYS A 32 -12.00 9.53 -10.41
N ASN A 33 -11.00 10.15 -11.04
CA ASN A 33 -10.64 9.90 -12.43
C ASN A 33 -9.51 8.89 -12.62
N LEU A 34 -8.81 8.51 -11.55
CA LEU A 34 -7.68 7.58 -11.57
C LEU A 34 -8.04 6.19 -11.04
N VAL A 35 -9.04 6.07 -10.17
CA VAL A 35 -9.44 4.81 -9.53
C VAL A 35 -10.76 4.33 -10.13
N GLN A 36 -10.77 3.09 -10.62
CA GLN A 36 -11.96 2.40 -11.10
C GLN A 36 -12.67 1.65 -9.97
N ASP A 37 -11.88 0.97 -9.13
CA ASP A 37 -12.38 0.04 -8.13
C ASP A 37 -11.34 -0.13 -7.01
N VAL A 38 -11.82 -0.39 -5.79
CA VAL A 38 -10.99 -0.69 -4.60
C VAL A 38 -11.41 -2.02 -4.03
N ARG A 39 -10.51 -3.01 -4.07
CA ARG A 39 -10.75 -4.37 -3.62
C ARG A 39 -9.99 -4.68 -2.34
N LEU A 40 -10.63 -5.40 -1.43
CA LEU A 40 -10.05 -5.70 -0.12
C LEU A 40 -9.67 -7.16 0.00
N PHE A 41 -8.47 -7.44 0.52
CA PHE A 41 -7.93 -8.76 0.69
C PHE A 41 -7.41 -8.96 2.12
N HIS A 42 -7.82 -10.05 2.76
CA HIS A 42 -7.36 -10.46 4.09
C HIS A 42 -6.48 -11.72 4.06
N SER A 43 -6.32 -12.32 2.88
CA SER A 43 -5.55 -13.54 2.65
C SER A 43 -4.94 -13.50 1.24
N VAL A 44 -3.76 -14.09 1.09
CA VAL A 44 -3.15 -14.40 -0.21
C VAL A 44 -3.23 -15.90 -0.53
N LYS A 45 -4.11 -16.64 0.17
CA LYS A 45 -4.29 -18.07 -0.02
C LYS A 45 -5.50 -18.35 -0.89
N GLY A 46 -5.39 -19.37 -1.73
CA GLY A 46 -6.48 -19.90 -2.54
C GLY A 46 -6.54 -19.30 -3.95
N GLN A 47 -6.68 -20.18 -4.94
CA GLN A 47 -6.55 -19.83 -6.36
C GLN A 47 -7.47 -18.69 -6.82
N LYS A 48 -8.69 -18.59 -6.27
CA LYS A 48 -9.62 -17.50 -6.57
C LYS A 48 -9.05 -16.14 -6.17
N THR A 49 -8.60 -16.02 -4.92
CA THR A 49 -7.99 -14.79 -4.39
C THR A 49 -6.74 -14.40 -5.17
N LEU A 50 -5.96 -15.40 -5.60
CA LEU A 50 -4.80 -15.15 -6.46
C LEU A 50 -5.19 -14.52 -7.81
N ARG A 51 -6.23 -15.04 -8.45
CA ARG A 51 -6.76 -14.47 -9.70
C ARG A 51 -7.26 -13.04 -9.48
N GLU A 52 -7.96 -12.78 -8.39
CA GLU A 52 -8.46 -11.44 -8.05
C GLU A 52 -7.33 -10.43 -7.77
N ILE A 53 -6.27 -10.84 -7.07
CA ILE A 53 -5.07 -10.02 -6.85
C ILE A 53 -4.40 -9.70 -8.19
N SER A 54 -4.26 -10.68 -9.09
CA SER A 54 -3.60 -10.46 -10.40
C SER A 54 -4.36 -9.51 -11.33
N GLN A 55 -5.65 -9.25 -11.06
CA GLN A 55 -6.44 -8.26 -11.79
C GLN A 55 -6.23 -6.83 -11.27
N CYS A 56 -5.64 -6.67 -10.09
CA CYS A 56 -5.34 -5.36 -9.55
C CYS A 56 -4.17 -4.73 -10.32
N THR A 57 -4.31 -3.46 -10.68
CA THR A 57 -3.26 -2.71 -11.36
C THR A 57 -2.23 -2.15 -10.37
N ILE A 58 -2.62 -1.97 -9.11
CA ILE A 58 -1.77 -1.53 -8.01
C ILE A 58 -2.20 -2.32 -6.78
N MET A 59 -1.25 -2.79 -5.99
CA MET A 59 -1.48 -3.44 -4.71
C MET A 59 -0.86 -2.62 -3.58
N ILE A 60 -1.66 -2.34 -2.55
CA ILE A 60 -1.23 -1.72 -1.31
C ILE A 60 -1.22 -2.79 -0.23
N LEU A 61 -0.06 -3.06 0.37
CA LEU A 61 0.04 -3.80 1.61
C LEU A 61 -0.06 -2.80 2.77
N TYR A 62 -1.17 -2.85 3.49
CA TYR A 62 -1.42 -1.97 4.64
C TYR A 62 -1.09 -2.69 5.95
N HIS A 63 -0.41 -1.97 6.84
CA HIS A 63 -0.16 -2.37 8.23
C HIS A 63 -0.45 -1.20 9.17
N THR A 64 -0.93 -1.48 10.38
CA THR A 64 -1.08 -0.49 11.46
C THR A 64 -0.17 -0.83 12.62
N LYS A 65 0.54 0.18 13.14
CA LYS A 65 1.36 0.10 14.36
C LYS A 65 0.52 0.19 15.65
N LYS A 66 -0.81 0.37 15.59
CA LYS A 66 -1.66 0.65 16.76
C LYS A 66 -1.52 -0.35 17.91
N HIS A 67 -1.24 -1.62 17.59
CA HIS A 67 -1.13 -2.72 18.56
C HIS A 67 0.22 -3.44 18.51
N GLY A 68 1.26 -2.81 17.97
CA GLY A 68 2.56 -3.47 17.87
C GLY A 68 3.62 -2.66 17.16
N GLU A 69 4.66 -3.35 16.70
CA GLU A 69 5.77 -2.72 16.01
C GLU A 69 5.46 -2.53 14.50
N ALA A 70 6.21 -1.63 13.86
CA ALA A 70 6.16 -1.39 12.41
C ALA A 70 6.87 -2.51 11.63
N LYS A 71 6.57 -3.77 11.95
CA LYS A 71 7.14 -4.96 11.32
C LYS A 71 6.29 -5.39 10.13
N VAL A 72 6.93 -5.50 8.97
CA VAL A 72 6.35 -6.00 7.73
C VAL A 72 7.05 -7.27 7.29
N THR A 73 8.39 -7.26 7.21
CA THR A 73 9.23 -8.36 6.70
C THR A 73 10.61 -8.38 7.36
N ASP A 74 11.42 -9.41 7.10
CA ASP A 74 12.86 -9.55 7.44
C ASP A 74 13.25 -9.54 8.91
N VAL A 75 12.32 -9.24 9.80
CA VAL A 75 12.49 -9.34 11.24
C VAL A 75 11.71 -10.53 11.78
N VAL A 76 12.21 -11.09 12.88
CA VAL A 76 11.57 -12.24 13.53
C VAL A 76 10.12 -11.88 13.91
N GLY A 77 9.18 -12.76 13.54
CA GLY A 77 7.75 -12.56 13.77
C GLY A 77 7.11 -11.53 12.84
N ALA A 78 7.78 -11.10 11.77
CA ALA A 78 7.19 -10.22 10.77
C ALA A 78 5.95 -10.87 10.13
N PRO A 79 4.77 -10.22 10.20
CA PRO A 79 3.52 -10.85 9.80
C PRO A 79 3.27 -10.85 8.30
N TYR A 80 4.09 -10.22 7.46
CA TYR A 80 3.79 -10.03 6.03
C TYR A 80 4.90 -10.49 5.08
N THR A 81 5.91 -11.24 5.55
CA THR A 81 7.04 -11.68 4.71
C THR A 81 6.57 -12.44 3.47
N GLU A 82 5.65 -13.39 3.62
CA GLU A 82 5.15 -14.21 2.51
C GLU A 82 4.12 -13.45 1.67
N GLU A 83 3.26 -12.66 2.30
CA GLU A 83 2.26 -11.84 1.64
C GLU A 83 2.91 -10.79 0.73
N LEU A 84 3.93 -10.08 1.19
CA LEU A 84 4.63 -9.08 0.40
C LEU A 84 5.34 -9.72 -0.81
N ARG A 85 6.02 -10.86 -0.60
CA ARG A 85 6.65 -11.63 -1.67
C ARG A 85 5.62 -12.06 -2.72
N TYR A 86 4.47 -12.54 -2.26
CA TYR A 86 3.42 -13.02 -3.14
C TYR A 86 2.81 -11.87 -3.96
N ILE A 87 2.42 -10.77 -3.29
CA ILE A 87 1.84 -9.60 -3.95
C ILE A 87 2.82 -9.06 -5.00
N SER A 88 4.09 -8.90 -4.64
CA SER A 88 5.12 -8.44 -5.56
C SER A 88 5.30 -9.37 -6.75
N LYS A 89 5.24 -10.69 -6.55
CA LYS A 89 5.27 -11.67 -7.64
C LYS A 89 4.05 -11.57 -8.55
N ALA A 90 2.88 -11.29 -7.99
CA ALA A 90 1.61 -11.26 -8.72
C ALA A 90 1.44 -9.99 -9.58
N VAL A 91 1.79 -8.82 -9.07
CA VAL A 91 1.59 -7.54 -9.77
C VAL A 91 2.88 -6.83 -10.17
N GLY A 92 4.03 -7.27 -9.66
CA GLY A 92 5.34 -6.65 -9.85
C GLY A 92 5.71 -5.68 -8.72
N GLN A 93 7.02 -5.54 -8.47
CA GLN A 93 7.58 -4.59 -7.52
C GLN A 93 7.08 -3.17 -7.79
N GLU A 94 7.17 -2.72 -9.04
CA GLU A 94 6.74 -1.38 -9.45
C GLU A 94 5.29 -1.11 -9.08
N LYS A 95 4.40 -2.11 -9.06
CA LYS A 95 2.96 -1.93 -8.77
C LYS A 95 2.58 -2.24 -7.33
N THR A 96 3.57 -2.48 -6.48
CA THR A 96 3.38 -2.83 -5.07
C THR A 96 3.80 -1.65 -4.20
N ILE A 97 2.92 -1.24 -3.28
CA ILE A 97 3.15 -0.16 -2.33
C ILE A 97 2.97 -0.72 -0.91
N VAL A 98 3.82 -0.31 0.03
CA VAL A 98 3.63 -0.60 1.45
C VAL A 98 3.16 0.68 2.16
N VAL A 99 2.12 0.55 2.96
CA VAL A 99 1.61 1.62 3.83
C VAL A 99 1.70 1.13 5.27
N ILE A 100 2.37 1.92 6.13
CA ILE A 100 2.36 1.70 7.57
C ILE A 100 1.69 2.90 8.23
N ASP A 101 0.59 2.65 8.94
CA ASP A 101 -0.22 3.64 9.64
C ASP A 101 0.06 3.65 11.15
N ASP A 102 -0.49 4.65 11.82
CA ASP A 102 -0.37 4.91 13.26
C ASP A 102 1.07 5.14 13.74
N MET A 103 1.89 5.74 12.86
CA MET A 103 3.26 6.16 13.13
C MET A 103 3.31 7.38 14.05
N GLU A 104 4.46 7.57 14.71
CA GLU A 104 4.71 8.72 15.58
C GLU A 104 5.29 9.90 14.78
N LYS A 105 5.59 11.03 15.44
CA LYS A 105 5.97 12.29 14.75
C LYS A 105 7.29 12.24 13.95
N ASN A 106 8.20 11.28 14.20
CA ASN A 106 9.52 11.24 13.54
C ASN A 106 9.59 10.24 12.36
N ARG A 107 8.71 10.42 11.38
CA ARG A 107 8.52 9.47 10.27
C ARG A 107 9.72 9.34 9.34
N SER A 108 10.51 10.39 9.10
CA SER A 108 11.66 10.30 8.18
C SER A 108 12.76 9.40 8.74
N ALA A 109 13.11 9.57 10.02
CA ALA A 109 14.07 8.69 10.69
C ALA A 109 13.52 7.26 10.84
N GLU A 110 12.23 7.12 11.18
CA GLU A 110 11.57 5.80 11.25
C GLU A 110 11.56 5.11 9.88
N LYS A 111 11.31 5.83 8.78
CA LYS A 111 11.36 5.28 7.41
C LYS A 111 12.74 4.75 7.08
N MET A 112 13.80 5.53 7.33
CA MET A 112 15.17 5.08 7.08
C MET A 112 15.51 3.84 7.92
N LYS A 113 15.11 3.82 9.20
CA LYS A 113 15.30 2.66 10.07
C LYS A 113 14.58 1.43 9.54
N ILE A 114 13.30 1.54 9.19
CA ILE A 114 12.48 0.45 8.65
C ILE A 114 13.11 -0.09 7.36
N LEU A 115 13.52 0.78 6.43
CA LEU A 115 14.13 0.32 5.18
C LEU A 115 15.49 -0.34 5.39
N LYS A 116 16.26 0.09 6.40
CA LYS A 116 17.53 -0.55 6.78
C LYS A 116 17.31 -1.93 7.41
N GLU A 117 16.33 -2.07 8.28
CA GLU A 117 16.03 -3.33 8.99
C GLU A 117 15.22 -4.31 8.15
N GLN A 118 14.46 -3.81 7.17
CA GLN A 118 13.51 -4.58 6.36
C GLN A 118 13.74 -4.33 4.86
N PRO A 119 14.94 -4.67 4.33
CA PRO A 119 15.33 -4.36 2.96
C PRO A 119 14.44 -5.00 1.90
N SER A 120 13.73 -6.10 2.21
CA SER A 120 12.76 -6.72 1.31
C SER A 120 11.62 -5.78 0.94
N ILE A 121 11.30 -4.76 1.74
CA ILE A 121 10.36 -3.70 1.35
C ILE A 121 10.85 -3.01 0.07
N GLN A 122 12.12 -2.61 0.00
CA GLN A 122 12.65 -1.94 -1.20
C GLN A 122 12.82 -2.88 -2.38
N ARG A 123 13.08 -4.18 -2.13
CA ARG A 123 13.20 -5.18 -3.21
C ARG A 123 11.85 -5.60 -3.79
N LEU A 124 10.77 -5.54 -3.01
CA LEU A 124 9.47 -6.13 -3.37
C LEU A 124 8.37 -5.07 -3.56
N ALA A 125 8.58 -3.85 -3.11
CA ALA A 125 7.67 -2.74 -3.32
C ALA A 125 8.41 -1.54 -3.93
N ARG A 126 7.66 -0.74 -4.67
CA ARG A 126 8.15 0.52 -5.25
C ARG A 126 8.36 1.56 -4.16
N ASP A 127 7.44 1.65 -3.21
CA ASP A 127 7.44 2.68 -2.18
C ASP A 127 6.93 2.20 -0.83
N LEU A 128 7.36 2.92 0.20
CA LEU A 128 6.89 2.84 1.57
C LEU A 128 6.34 4.21 1.99
N PHE A 129 5.07 4.27 2.37
CA PHE A 129 4.43 5.46 2.95
C PHE A 129 4.15 5.24 4.43
N LEU A 130 4.41 6.28 5.22
CA LEU A 130 4.21 6.26 6.67
C LEU A 130 3.16 7.31 7.04
N PHE A 131 2.07 6.89 7.67
CA PHE A 131 1.00 7.79 8.11
C PHE A 131 0.94 7.86 9.64
N GLY A 132 0.73 9.06 10.17
CA GLY A 132 0.62 9.30 11.61
C GLY A 132 -0.81 9.26 12.12
N ARG A 133 -0.98 8.99 13.43
CA ARG A 133 -2.32 8.86 14.07
C ARG A 133 -3.24 10.06 13.90
N LYS A 134 -2.68 11.28 13.90
CA LYS A 134 -3.42 12.56 13.92
C LYS A 134 -3.55 13.23 12.55
N GLU A 135 -3.07 12.56 11.51
CA GLU A 135 -2.71 13.18 10.24
C GLU A 135 -3.44 12.51 9.07
N LYS A 136 -4.73 12.22 9.27
CA LYS A 136 -5.61 11.60 8.27
C LYS A 136 -6.27 12.63 7.35
N ASP A 137 -6.25 13.91 7.75
CA ASP A 137 -6.66 15.06 6.94
C ASP A 137 -5.46 15.98 6.65
N GLN A 138 -5.23 16.25 5.36
CA GLN A 138 -4.30 17.27 4.83
C GLN A 138 -2.81 17.10 5.13
N THR A 139 -2.21 15.95 4.79
CA THR A 139 -0.77 15.74 4.97
C THR A 139 -0.01 15.57 3.66
N MET A 140 1.25 16.01 3.64
CA MET A 140 2.16 15.83 2.51
C MET A 140 2.27 14.36 2.05
N GLU A 141 2.14 13.40 2.96
CA GLU A 141 2.19 11.97 2.61
C GLU A 141 0.96 11.53 1.83
N ARG A 142 -0.22 12.11 2.10
CA ARG A 142 -1.41 11.92 1.27
C ARG A 142 -1.18 12.50 -0.12
N GLN A 143 -0.64 13.72 -0.22
CA GLN A 143 -0.30 14.32 -1.52
C GLN A 143 0.74 13.48 -2.28
N ARG A 144 1.76 12.94 -1.61
CA ARG A 144 2.77 12.08 -2.25
C ARG A 144 2.17 10.75 -2.72
N LEU A 145 1.26 10.16 -1.96
CA LEU A 145 0.53 8.96 -2.38
C LEU A 145 -0.34 9.28 -3.61
N GLU A 146 -1.02 10.43 -3.60
CA GLU A 146 -1.82 10.96 -4.72
C GLU A 146 -0.97 11.16 -5.99
N GLU A 147 0.14 11.90 -5.88
CA GLU A 147 1.10 12.11 -6.97
C GLU A 147 1.61 10.77 -7.50
N LYS A 148 1.97 9.84 -6.61
CA LYS A 148 2.49 8.55 -7.01
C LYS A 148 1.46 7.75 -7.80
N LEU A 149 0.24 7.63 -7.30
CA LEU A 149 -0.88 7.00 -8.01
C LEU A 149 -1.17 7.70 -9.35
N GLY A 150 -1.00 9.02 -9.44
CA GLY A 150 -1.03 9.76 -10.71
C GLY A 150 0.09 9.35 -11.69
N THR A 151 1.33 9.19 -11.22
CA THR A 151 2.46 8.76 -12.08
C THR A 151 2.29 7.34 -12.63
N PHE A 152 1.57 6.47 -11.93
CA PHE A 152 1.21 5.14 -12.44
C PHE A 152 0.30 5.21 -13.67
N SER A 153 -0.63 6.16 -13.72
CA SER A 153 -1.51 6.36 -14.88
C SER A 153 -0.76 6.89 -16.11
N ALA A 154 0.24 7.75 -15.90
CA ALA A 154 1.05 8.34 -16.99
C ALA A 154 2.08 7.37 -17.60
N SER A 155 2.59 6.42 -16.81
CA SER A 155 3.62 5.47 -17.28
C SER A 155 3.05 4.37 -18.18
N ILE A 156 1.75 4.08 -18.08
CA ILE A 156 1.06 3.08 -18.91
C ILE A 156 0.71 3.61 -20.31
N THR A 157 0.77 4.93 -20.52
CA THR A 157 0.46 5.55 -21.81
C THR A 157 1.63 5.57 -22.80
N ARG A 158 2.80 5.02 -22.42
CA ARG A 158 4.05 5.04 -23.20
C ARG A 158 4.51 3.66 -23.74
N THR A 159 3.64 2.66 -23.72
CA THR A 159 3.86 1.34 -24.35
C THR A 159 2.72 1.04 -25.29
#